data_AF-A0A9Q3VX32-F1
#
_entry.id   AF-A0A9Q3VX32-F1
#
_cell.length_a   1.000
_cell.length_b   1.000
_cell.length_c   1.000
_cell.angle_alpha   90.00
_cell.angle_beta   90.00
_cell.angle_gamma   90.00
#
_symmetry.space_group_name_H-M   'P 1'
#
loop_
_entity.id
_entity.type
_entity.pdbx_description
1 polymer ?
#
loop_
_entity_poly.entity_id
_entity_poly.type
_entity_poly.pdbx_seq_one_letter_code
_entity_poly.pdbx_strand_id
1 'polypeptide(L)'
;MVVLPVEATEPNPAAPERPGRPALRRRLPAALALLVAAPVLAAVHAARPTPYGDHFTADAHYAREGHHPLAVLPARGNAVTLWDDGLVTAHEGTSVRWHRALPAADAWLPAQGGTGVLRPLGRGILAVVTPPRIAGYRIADGNLRWVLPARDGCAFAPERAVRHAGALIVAQPCPAAAWTSQLIAVDDLGRITPHRTPLGNDVPGRRPEHPSTEKVLARPR
;
A
#
# COMPACT_ATOMS: atom_id res chain seq x y z
N MET A 1 -68.00 -2.20 -44.85
CA MET A 1 -68.14 -2.94 -46.12
C MET A 1 -66.73 -3.30 -46.55
N VAL A 2 -66.28 -4.55 -46.68
CA VAL A 2 -66.95 -5.82 -46.99
C VAL A 2 -66.21 -6.93 -46.23
N VAL A 3 -66.96 -7.87 -45.67
CA VAL A 3 -66.46 -9.19 -45.23
C VAL A 3 -66.81 -10.19 -46.32
N LEU A 4 -65.99 -11.25 -46.43
CA LEU A 4 -66.22 -12.61 -46.98
C LEU A 4 -65.33 -12.96 -48.20
N PRO A 5 -65.06 -14.26 -48.46
CA PRO A 5 -64.62 -15.31 -47.51
C PRO A 5 -63.60 -16.32 -48.10
N VAL A 6 -63.08 -17.21 -47.22
CA VAL A 6 -62.83 -18.67 -47.40
C VAL A 6 -62.05 -19.16 -48.63
N GLU A 7 -60.94 -19.86 -48.39
CA GLU A 7 -60.82 -21.26 -48.82
C GLU A 7 -59.82 -22.04 -47.96
N ALA A 8 -60.34 -23.04 -47.26
CA ALA A 8 -59.54 -24.11 -46.67
C ALA A 8 -59.32 -25.17 -47.74
N THR A 9 -58.07 -25.54 -47.99
CA THR A 9 -57.73 -26.74 -48.77
C THR A 9 -56.64 -27.50 -48.02
N GLU A 10 -57.05 -28.57 -47.34
CA GLU A 10 -56.24 -29.76 -47.08
C GLU A 10 -56.93 -30.93 -47.82
N PRO A 11 -56.28 -32.08 -48.01
CA PRO A 11 -54.88 -32.36 -48.29
C PRO A 11 -54.77 -33.25 -49.57
N ASN A 12 -53.57 -33.43 -50.15
CA ASN A 12 -53.34 -34.61 -51.00
C ASN A 12 -51.92 -35.17 -50.79
N PRO A 13 -51.77 -36.49 -50.53
CA PRO A 13 -50.52 -37.10 -50.11
C PRO A 13 -49.75 -37.73 -51.28
N ALA A 14 -48.63 -38.38 -50.93
CA ALA A 14 -47.68 -39.19 -51.72
C ALA A 14 -46.41 -38.42 -52.13
N ALA A 15 -45.18 -38.94 -52.00
CA ALA A 15 -44.63 -40.17 -51.40
C ALA A 15 -43.08 -39.93 -51.27
N PRO A 16 -42.28 -40.86 -50.72
CA PRO A 16 -41.07 -40.54 -49.96
C PRO A 16 -39.82 -40.37 -50.81
N GLU A 17 -38.97 -39.39 -50.48
CA GLU A 17 -37.56 -39.42 -50.86
C GLU A 17 -36.64 -39.60 -49.65
N ARG A 18 -35.72 -40.55 -49.84
CA ARG A 18 -34.73 -41.08 -48.90
C ARG A 18 -33.60 -40.07 -48.61
N PRO A 19 -32.79 -40.33 -47.56
CA PRO A 19 -32.17 -39.28 -46.77
C PRO A 19 -30.88 -38.76 -47.39
N GLY A 20 -30.84 -37.46 -47.68
CA GLY A 20 -29.61 -36.72 -47.89
C GLY A 20 -29.04 -36.27 -46.54
N ARG A 21 -27.96 -36.92 -46.07
CA ARG A 21 -27.11 -36.35 -45.02
C ARG A 21 -26.46 -35.08 -45.54
N PRO A 22 -26.40 -34.01 -44.73
CA PRO A 22 -25.08 -33.45 -44.49
C PRO A 22 -24.80 -33.06 -43.03
N ALA A 23 -23.55 -33.32 -42.67
CA ALA A 23 -22.70 -32.50 -41.82
C ALA A 23 -23.07 -32.33 -40.33
N LEU A 24 -22.90 -33.41 -39.57
CA LEU A 24 -22.54 -33.36 -38.16
C LEU A 24 -21.10 -32.83 -37.98
N ARG A 25 -20.84 -31.53 -38.24
CA ARG A 25 -19.54 -30.91 -37.93
C ARG A 25 -19.67 -29.42 -37.65
N ARG A 26 -20.17 -29.05 -36.46
CA ARG A 26 -19.84 -27.76 -35.83
C ARG A 26 -20.41 -27.59 -34.41
N ARG A 27 -20.11 -28.52 -33.49
CA ARG A 27 -20.35 -28.27 -32.04
C ARG A 27 -19.19 -28.69 -31.14
N LEU A 28 -17.99 -28.85 -31.69
CA LEU A 28 -16.78 -29.18 -30.93
C LEU A 28 -15.86 -28.01 -30.51
N PRO A 29 -15.89 -26.77 -31.08
CA PRO A 29 -14.94 -25.76 -30.64
C PRO A 29 -15.32 -25.10 -29.30
N ALA A 30 -16.60 -25.02 -28.96
CA ALA A 30 -17.05 -24.33 -27.73
C ALA A 30 -16.78 -25.15 -26.46
N ALA A 31 -17.01 -26.47 -26.49
CA ALA A 31 -16.75 -27.33 -25.34
C ALA A 31 -15.25 -27.45 -25.05
N LEU A 32 -14.41 -27.51 -26.09
CA LEU A 32 -12.95 -27.54 -25.94
C LEU A 32 -12.40 -26.18 -25.45
N ALA A 33 -12.95 -25.06 -25.93
CA ALA A 33 -12.58 -23.73 -25.44
C ALA A 33 -12.90 -23.54 -23.94
N LEU A 34 -14.04 -24.06 -23.47
CA LEU A 34 -14.39 -24.07 -22.03
C LEU A 34 -13.48 -25.01 -21.22
N LEU A 35 -13.16 -26.20 -21.76
CA LEU A 35 -12.25 -27.15 -21.12
C LEU A 35 -10.80 -26.65 -21.01
N VAL A 36 -10.36 -25.77 -21.92
CA VAL A 36 -9.02 -25.13 -21.84
C VAL A 36 -9.06 -23.85 -21.02
N ALA A 37 -10.14 -23.06 -21.09
CA ALA A 37 -10.24 -21.81 -20.32
C ALA A 37 -10.32 -22.05 -18.80
N ALA A 38 -10.99 -23.11 -18.35
CA ALA A 38 -11.14 -23.41 -16.92
C ALA A 38 -9.79 -23.67 -16.21
N PRO A 39 -8.88 -24.54 -16.69
CA PRO A 39 -7.57 -24.73 -16.05
C PRO A 39 -6.66 -23.52 -16.20
N VAL A 40 -6.77 -22.73 -17.28
CA VAL A 40 -6.00 -21.49 -17.44
C VAL A 40 -6.47 -20.42 -16.44
N LEU A 41 -7.78 -20.25 -16.24
CA LEU A 41 -8.29 -19.34 -15.20
C LEU A 41 -7.96 -19.83 -13.79
N ALA A 42 -7.95 -21.14 -13.54
CA ALA A 42 -7.53 -21.71 -12.27
C ALA A 42 -6.02 -21.50 -12.02
N ALA A 43 -5.19 -21.67 -13.04
CA ALA A 43 -3.75 -21.38 -12.98
C ALA A 43 -3.49 -19.88 -12.79
N VAL A 44 -4.27 -19.00 -13.41
CA VAL A 44 -4.20 -17.54 -13.20
C VAL A 44 -4.68 -17.14 -11.79
N HIS A 45 -5.64 -17.85 -11.20
CA HIS A 45 -6.04 -17.65 -9.80
C HIS A 45 -5.00 -18.19 -8.81
N ALA A 46 -4.35 -19.30 -9.13
CA ALA A 46 -3.27 -19.90 -8.33
C ALA A 46 -1.95 -19.11 -8.43
N ALA A 47 -1.73 -18.40 -9.54
CA ALA A 47 -0.58 -17.52 -9.74
C ALA A 47 -0.83 -16.09 -9.24
N ARG A 48 -1.99 -15.81 -8.62
CA ARG A 48 -2.12 -14.59 -7.82
C ARG A 48 -1.08 -14.68 -6.72
N PRO A 49 -0.22 -13.67 -6.54
CA PRO A 49 0.60 -13.58 -5.35
C PRO A 49 -0.32 -13.76 -4.15
N THR A 50 -0.03 -14.74 -3.28
CA THR A 50 -0.69 -14.74 -1.98
C THR A 50 -0.43 -13.37 -1.35
N PRO A 51 -1.43 -12.76 -0.70
CA PRO A 51 -1.18 -11.54 0.06
C PRO A 51 -0.03 -11.86 1.00
N TYR A 52 1.08 -11.12 0.87
CA TYR A 52 2.31 -11.26 1.64
C TYR A 52 2.02 -11.66 3.10
N GLY A 53 2.16 -12.95 3.47
CA GLY A 53 1.76 -13.37 4.83
C GLY A 53 1.89 -14.84 5.24
N ASP A 54 2.22 -15.79 4.36
CA ASP A 54 2.11 -17.22 4.68
C ASP A 54 3.44 -17.93 4.97
N HIS A 55 4.57 -17.23 4.91
CA HIS A 55 5.87 -17.78 5.33
C HIS A 55 6.24 -17.27 6.71
N PHE A 56 5.56 -17.79 7.74
CA PHE A 56 6.13 -17.80 9.09
C PHE A 56 7.07 -18.99 9.17
N THR A 57 8.30 -18.86 8.65
CA THR A 57 9.39 -19.62 9.25
C THR A 57 9.43 -19.20 10.71
N ALA A 58 9.36 -20.18 11.62
CA ALA A 58 9.41 -19.94 13.06
C ALA A 58 10.82 -19.49 13.47
N ASP A 59 11.25 -18.34 12.95
CA ASP A 59 12.37 -17.60 13.47
C ASP A 59 11.95 -17.10 14.85
N ALA A 60 12.80 -17.26 15.85
CA ALA A 60 12.47 -16.88 17.22
C ALA A 60 12.11 -15.38 17.27
N HIS A 61 10.82 -15.05 17.32
CA HIS A 61 10.34 -13.68 17.41
C HIS A 61 10.25 -13.26 18.87
N TYR A 62 10.73 -12.05 19.17
CA TYR A 62 10.50 -11.42 20.46
C TYR A 62 8.98 -11.35 20.75
N ALA A 63 8.55 -12.04 21.79
CA ALA A 63 7.21 -11.96 22.35
C ALA A 63 7.22 -11.07 23.59
N ARG A 64 6.12 -10.37 23.84
CA ARG A 64 5.96 -9.52 25.01
C ARG A 64 4.79 -10.01 25.84
N GLU A 65 5.05 -10.26 27.12
CA GLU A 65 4.04 -10.78 28.04
C GLU A 65 2.85 -9.82 28.15
N GLY A 66 1.63 -10.37 28.06
CA GLY A 66 0.39 -9.61 28.17
C GLY A 66 0.04 -8.72 26.98
N HIS A 67 0.86 -8.69 25.93
CA HIS A 67 0.69 -7.81 24.78
C HIS A 67 0.77 -8.58 23.47
N HIS A 68 -0.07 -8.22 22.51
CA HIS A 68 -0.06 -8.84 21.18
C HIS A 68 0.44 -7.86 20.10
N PRO A 69 1.14 -8.38 19.06
CA PRO A 69 1.61 -7.53 17.96
C PRO A 69 0.44 -7.13 17.06
N LEU A 70 0.32 -5.84 16.75
CA LEU A 70 -0.63 -5.28 15.79
C LEU A 70 -0.06 -5.14 14.38
N ALA A 71 1.25 -4.96 14.27
CA ALA A 71 1.96 -4.94 13.00
C ALA A 71 3.43 -5.32 13.20
N VAL A 72 4.00 -6.07 12.25
CA VAL A 72 5.42 -6.42 12.22
C VAL A 72 5.99 -5.96 10.89
N LEU A 73 7.05 -5.16 10.96
CA LEU A 73 7.82 -4.70 9.80
C LEU A 73 9.17 -5.43 9.76
N PRO A 74 9.38 -6.34 8.79
CA PRO A 74 10.70 -6.92 8.55
C PRO A 74 11.70 -5.86 8.08
N ALA A 75 12.90 -5.89 8.64
CA ALA A 75 14.06 -5.13 8.21
C ALA A 75 15.27 -6.09 8.05
N ARG A 76 16.35 -5.67 7.38
CA ARG A 76 17.51 -6.55 7.21
C ARG A 76 18.10 -6.94 8.57
N GLY A 77 17.98 -8.23 8.92
CA GLY A 77 18.46 -8.81 10.18
C GLY A 77 17.72 -8.32 11.44
N ASN A 78 16.60 -7.59 11.29
CA ASN A 78 15.87 -7.01 12.43
C ASN A 78 14.37 -6.99 12.11
N ALA A 79 13.52 -6.92 13.13
CA ALA A 79 12.09 -6.66 12.96
C ALA A 79 11.69 -5.48 13.84
N VAL A 80 10.72 -4.70 13.37
CA VAL A 80 10.08 -3.65 14.17
C VAL A 80 8.62 -4.02 14.37
N THR A 81 8.23 -4.21 15.63
CA THR A 81 6.90 -4.64 16.04
C THR A 81 6.17 -3.49 16.73
N LEU A 82 4.94 -3.25 16.30
CA LEU A 82 3.97 -2.39 16.97
C LEU A 82 3.07 -3.25 17.85
N TRP A 83 2.99 -2.92 19.13
CA TRP A 83 2.18 -3.61 20.13
C TRP A 83 0.84 -2.91 20.33
N ASP A 84 -0.13 -3.66 20.86
CA ASP A 84 -1.49 -3.22 21.20
C ASP A 84 -1.55 -2.02 22.16
N ASP A 85 -0.56 -1.88 23.05
CA ASP A 85 -0.42 -0.76 23.97
C ASP A 85 0.28 0.47 23.38
N GLY A 86 0.56 0.45 22.07
CA GLY A 86 1.21 1.56 21.38
C GLY A 86 2.72 1.62 21.57
N LEU A 87 3.36 0.56 22.07
CA LEU A 87 4.81 0.45 22.07
C LEU A 87 5.31 0.01 20.69
N VAL A 88 6.36 0.65 20.18
CA VAL A 88 7.10 0.23 18.98
C VAL A 88 8.44 -0.32 19.42
N THR A 89 8.76 -1.55 19.04
CA THR A 89 9.96 -2.29 19.47
C THR A 89 10.74 -2.77 18.27
N ALA A 90 12.00 -2.37 18.17
CA ALA A 90 12.93 -3.07 17.27
C ALA A 90 13.63 -4.20 18.01
N HIS A 91 13.69 -5.36 17.36
CA HIS A 91 14.33 -6.55 17.91
C HIS A 91 15.07 -7.34 16.83
N GLU A 92 16.05 -8.11 17.26
CA GLU A 92 16.81 -9.08 16.48
C GLU A 92 16.65 -10.44 17.14
N GLY A 93 15.88 -11.33 16.50
CA GLY A 93 15.35 -12.53 17.15
C GLY A 93 14.54 -12.15 18.41
N THR A 94 15.03 -12.60 19.57
CA THR A 94 14.47 -12.32 20.90
C THR A 94 15.10 -11.11 21.60
N SER A 95 16.16 -10.53 21.04
CA SER A 95 16.88 -9.42 21.66
C SER A 95 16.27 -8.08 21.27
N VAL A 96 15.88 -7.28 22.26
CA VAL A 96 15.42 -5.91 22.04
C VAL A 96 16.60 -4.99 21.73
N ARG A 97 16.46 -4.17 20.69
CA ARG A 97 17.42 -3.09 20.36
C ARG A 97 16.99 -1.75 20.92
N TRP A 98 15.70 -1.42 20.79
CA TRP A 98 15.12 -0.19 21.31
C TRP A 98 13.60 -0.28 21.38
N HIS A 99 13.01 0.56 22.24
CA HIS A 99 11.57 0.79 22.32
C HIS A 99 11.22 2.28 22.15
N ARG A 100 10.06 2.58 21.59
CA ARG A 100 9.45 3.92 21.56
C ARG A 100 7.97 3.81 21.85
N ALA A 101 7.49 4.56 22.83
CA ALA A 101 6.06 4.71 23.04
C ALA A 101 5.47 5.64 21.98
N LEU A 102 4.26 5.34 21.50
CA LEU A 102 3.45 6.26 20.70
C LEU A 102 2.52 7.02 21.65
N PRO A 103 2.72 8.34 21.84
CA PRO A 103 1.81 9.09 22.68
C PRO A 103 0.43 9.24 22.00
N ALA A 104 -0.64 9.22 22.81
CA ALA A 104 -2.04 9.29 22.38
C ALA A 104 -2.44 8.16 21.41
N ALA A 105 -2.03 6.94 21.74
CA ALA A 105 -2.14 5.76 20.90
C ALA A 105 -3.11 4.71 21.48
N ASP A 106 -3.15 4.65 22.80
CA ASP A 106 -4.00 3.82 23.65
C ASP A 106 -5.48 3.85 23.28
N ALA A 107 -6.03 5.00 22.92
CA ALA A 107 -7.46 5.11 22.62
C ALA A 107 -7.86 4.62 21.22
N TRP A 108 -6.99 4.73 20.21
CA TRP A 108 -7.37 4.50 18.81
C TRP A 108 -6.81 3.22 18.20
N LEU A 109 -5.63 2.75 18.63
CA LEU A 109 -5.04 1.51 18.10
C LEU A 109 -5.91 0.28 18.34
N PRO A 110 -6.55 0.09 19.52
CA PRO A 110 -7.44 -1.05 19.71
C PRO A 110 -8.63 -1.06 18.74
N ALA A 111 -9.10 0.12 18.31
CA ALA A 111 -10.23 0.25 17.39
C ALA A 111 -9.86 0.11 15.91
N GLN A 112 -8.65 0.58 15.51
CA GLN A 112 -8.25 0.67 14.10
C GLN A 112 -7.18 -0.36 13.70
N GLY A 113 -6.50 -0.97 14.68
CA GLY A 113 -5.36 -1.85 14.45
C GLY A 113 -4.07 -1.12 14.05
N GLY A 114 -3.05 -1.90 13.66
CA GLY A 114 -1.72 -1.40 13.30
C GLY A 114 -1.50 -1.11 11.81
N THR A 115 -2.53 -1.25 10.98
CA THR A 115 -2.42 -1.15 9.51
C THR A 115 -1.91 0.22 9.09
N GLY A 116 -0.82 0.24 8.32
CA GLY A 116 -0.27 1.49 7.77
C GLY A 116 0.49 2.36 8.77
N VAL A 117 0.53 1.97 10.06
CA VAL A 117 1.23 2.71 11.11
C VAL A 117 2.74 2.66 10.90
N LEU A 118 3.29 1.47 10.63
CA LEU A 118 4.72 1.30 10.35
C LEU A 118 4.99 1.40 8.85
N ARG A 119 5.76 2.42 8.44
CA ARG A 119 6.10 2.66 7.03
C ARG A 119 7.61 2.80 6.86
N PRO A 120 8.32 1.81 6.29
CA PRO A 120 9.73 1.98 5.98
C PRO A 120 9.89 3.10 4.96
N LEU A 121 10.92 3.92 5.12
CA LEU A 121 11.36 4.98 4.22
C LEU A 121 12.79 4.72 3.73
N GLY A 122 13.32 5.63 2.92
CA GLY A 122 14.71 5.59 2.48
C GLY A 122 15.69 5.67 3.65
N ARG A 123 16.96 5.29 3.39
CA ARG A 123 18.10 5.47 4.33
C ARG A 123 17.88 4.90 5.74
N GLY A 124 17.08 3.84 5.87
CA GLY A 124 16.83 3.19 7.16
C GLY A 124 15.98 4.02 8.11
N ILE A 125 15.13 4.91 7.59
CA ILE A 125 14.14 5.64 8.38
C ILE A 125 12.83 4.84 8.40
N LEU A 126 12.19 4.81 9.56
CA LEU A 126 10.83 4.31 9.79
C LEU A 126 9.94 5.52 10.06
N ALA A 127 8.94 5.74 9.21
CA ALA A 127 7.83 6.61 9.56
C ALA A 127 6.81 5.81 10.38
N VAL A 128 6.47 6.35 11.56
CA VAL A 128 5.34 5.91 12.35
C VAL A 128 4.20 6.91 12.16
N VAL A 129 3.18 6.48 11.44
CA VAL A 129 2.02 7.30 11.06
C VAL A 129 0.91 7.06 12.06
N THR A 130 0.54 8.10 12.82
CA THR A 130 -0.60 8.09 13.74
C THR A 130 -1.55 9.24 13.40
N PRO A 131 -2.83 9.19 13.81
CA PRO A 131 -3.78 10.26 13.54
C PRO A 131 -3.26 11.67 13.89
N PRO A 132 -2.64 11.92 15.07
CA PRO A 132 -2.17 13.27 15.41
C PRO A 132 -0.82 13.66 14.78
N ARG A 133 0.01 12.72 14.31
CA ARG A 133 1.35 13.03 13.77
C ARG A 133 1.99 11.89 12.98
N ILE A 134 3.00 12.24 12.19
CA ILE A 134 3.98 11.29 11.65
C ILE A 134 5.31 11.53 12.34
N ALA A 135 5.91 10.49 12.91
CA ALA A 135 7.24 10.56 13.51
C ALA A 135 8.24 9.70 12.70
N GLY A 136 9.40 10.27 12.36
CA GLY A 136 10.47 9.57 11.67
C GLY A 136 11.53 9.09 12.65
N TYR A 137 11.73 7.79 12.78
CA TYR A 137 12.79 7.19 13.60
C TYR A 137 13.83 6.51 12.73
N ARG A 138 15.09 6.52 13.15
CA ARG A 138 16.11 5.69 12.53
C ARG A 138 15.95 4.25 13.00
N ILE A 139 15.85 3.29 12.09
CA ILE A 139 15.64 1.87 12.42
C ILE A 139 16.80 1.30 13.27
N ALA A 140 18.03 1.77 13.05
CA ALA A 140 19.22 1.21 13.69
C ALA A 140 19.26 1.40 15.22
N ASP A 141 18.74 2.51 15.73
CA ASP A 141 18.87 2.94 17.14
C ASP A 141 17.59 3.57 17.72
N GLY A 142 16.52 3.68 16.94
CA GLY A 142 15.27 4.29 17.33
C GLY A 142 15.34 5.81 17.49
N ASN A 143 16.44 6.47 17.12
CA ASN A 143 16.58 7.90 17.32
C ASN A 143 15.55 8.68 16.49
N LEU A 144 14.84 9.58 17.17
CA LEU A 144 13.88 10.48 16.54
C LEU A 144 14.63 11.44 15.61
N ARG A 145 14.18 11.52 14.37
CA ARG A 145 14.75 12.41 13.35
C ARG A 145 13.87 13.62 13.15
N TRP A 146 12.58 13.40 12.94
CA TRP A 146 11.63 14.47 12.68
C TRP A 146 10.25 14.09 13.18
N VAL A 147 9.42 15.10 13.42
CA VAL A 147 7.99 14.96 13.73
C VAL A 147 7.22 15.92 12.84
N LEU A 148 6.18 15.42 12.20
CA LEU A 148 5.23 16.19 11.42
C LEU A 148 3.86 16.09 12.11
N PRO A 149 3.41 17.14 12.83
CA PRO A 149 2.07 17.15 13.41
C PRO A 149 1.00 17.21 12.31
N ALA A 150 -0.17 16.69 12.62
CA ALA A 150 -1.36 16.93 11.81
C ALA A 150 -1.71 18.42 11.86
N ARG A 151 -2.37 18.92 10.80
CA ARG A 151 -2.94 20.26 10.79
C ARG A 151 -4.08 20.35 11.81
N ASP A 152 -4.28 21.54 12.37
CA ASP A 152 -5.35 21.77 13.33
C ASP A 152 -6.72 21.37 12.76
N GLY A 153 -7.46 20.57 13.53
CA GLY A 153 -8.75 20.02 13.11
C GLY A 153 -8.69 18.91 12.06
N CYS A 154 -7.49 18.42 11.72
CA CYS A 154 -7.29 17.31 10.80
C CYS A 154 -6.61 16.13 11.50
N ALA A 155 -6.68 14.96 10.87
CA ALA A 155 -5.98 13.77 11.32
C ALA A 155 -5.39 13.02 10.12
N PHE A 156 -4.21 12.42 10.29
CA PHE A 156 -3.69 11.47 9.31
C PHE A 156 -4.51 10.19 9.32
N ALA A 157 -4.63 9.55 8.16
CA ALA A 157 -5.26 8.25 7.97
C ALA A 157 -4.16 7.23 7.59
N PRO A 158 -3.56 6.51 8.55
CA PRO A 158 -2.44 5.59 8.31
C PRO A 158 -2.74 4.53 7.23
N GLU A 159 -3.96 4.03 7.20
CA GLU A 159 -4.47 3.04 6.25
C GLU A 159 -4.60 3.60 4.83
N ARG A 160 -4.65 4.93 4.68
CA ARG A 160 -4.75 5.66 3.41
C ARG A 160 -3.41 6.27 3.00
N ALA A 161 -2.36 5.46 3.06
CA ALA A 161 -1.02 5.84 2.64
C ALA A 161 -0.51 4.98 1.47
N VAL A 162 0.13 5.62 0.48
CA VAL A 162 0.73 4.95 -0.68
C VAL A 162 2.19 5.35 -0.83
N ARG A 163 3.05 4.39 -1.18
CA ARG A 163 4.43 4.67 -1.55
C ARG A 163 4.48 4.98 -3.04
N HIS A 164 5.11 6.08 -3.39
CA HIS A 164 5.39 6.44 -4.78
C HIS A 164 6.84 6.93 -4.88
N ALA A 165 7.67 6.18 -5.62
CA ALA A 165 9.12 6.35 -5.64
C ALA A 165 9.71 6.41 -4.20
N GLY A 166 10.52 7.42 -3.90
CA GLY A 166 11.09 7.64 -2.58
C GLY A 166 10.09 8.15 -1.52
N ALA A 167 8.95 8.68 -1.95
CA ALA A 167 7.99 9.35 -1.08
C ALA A 167 6.90 8.41 -0.55
N LEU A 168 6.41 8.73 0.64
CA LEU A 168 5.17 8.24 1.20
C LEU A 168 4.14 9.37 1.10
N ILE A 169 3.05 9.11 0.39
CA ILE A 169 1.90 10.01 0.30
C ILE A 169 0.85 9.50 1.29
N VAL A 170 0.45 10.35 2.23
CA VAL A 170 -0.48 10.03 3.32
C VAL A 170 -1.69 10.95 3.22
N ALA A 171 -2.89 10.37 3.31
CA ALA A 171 -4.10 11.17 3.44
C ALA A 171 -4.19 11.80 4.82
N GLN A 172 -4.56 13.07 4.85
CA GLN A 172 -4.91 13.84 6.03
C GLN A 172 -6.24 14.55 5.76
N PRO A 173 -7.38 13.87 5.91
CA PRO A 173 -8.68 14.48 5.76
C PRO A 173 -8.83 15.71 6.68
N CYS A 174 -9.33 16.79 6.11
CA CYS A 174 -9.57 18.06 6.78
C CYS A 174 -10.97 18.56 6.41
N PRO A 175 -11.76 19.09 7.37
CA PRO A 175 -13.03 19.74 7.06
C PRO A 175 -12.84 20.90 6.06
N ALA A 176 -13.74 21.00 5.07
CA ALA A 176 -13.82 22.12 4.13
C ALA A 176 -12.53 22.46 3.35
N ALA A 177 -11.63 21.50 3.16
CA ALA A 177 -10.38 21.69 2.42
C ALA A 177 -10.43 21.03 1.03
N ALA A 178 -9.79 21.64 0.03
CA ALA A 178 -9.62 21.01 -1.30
C ALA A 178 -8.84 19.69 -1.18
N TRP A 179 -9.22 18.65 -1.93
CA TRP A 179 -8.67 17.30 -1.80
C TRP A 179 -7.14 17.24 -1.93
N THR A 180 -6.53 18.08 -2.78
CA THR A 180 -5.07 18.17 -2.95
C THR A 180 -4.36 18.64 -1.69
N SER A 181 -5.02 19.47 -0.87
CA SER A 181 -4.51 19.95 0.41
C SER A 181 -4.70 18.96 1.57
N GLN A 182 -5.39 17.85 1.31
CA GLN A 182 -5.59 16.73 2.22
C GLN A 182 -4.59 15.59 1.96
N LEU A 183 -3.58 15.81 1.11
CA LEU A 183 -2.50 14.86 0.88
C LEU A 183 -1.18 15.47 1.37
N ILE A 184 -0.41 14.67 2.09
CA ILE A 184 0.91 15.04 2.58
C ILE A 184 1.92 14.06 2.03
N ALA A 185 3.01 14.57 1.46
CA ALA A 185 4.15 13.76 1.04
C ALA A 185 5.29 13.89 2.06
N VAL A 186 5.84 12.75 2.47
CA VAL A 186 7.02 12.66 3.33
C VAL A 186 8.06 11.71 2.74
N ASP A 187 9.33 11.94 3.06
CA ASP A 187 10.42 10.99 2.81
C ASP A 187 11.33 10.86 4.04
N ASP A 188 12.53 10.31 3.87
CA ASP A 188 13.49 10.10 4.95
C ASP A 188 13.90 11.40 5.68
N LEU A 189 13.69 12.57 5.09
CA LEU A 189 13.97 13.89 5.69
C LEU A 189 12.71 14.60 6.23
N GLY A 190 11.56 13.94 6.21
CA GLY A 190 10.28 14.49 6.68
C GLY A 190 9.43 15.04 5.55
N ARG A 191 8.71 16.15 5.79
CA ARG A 191 7.77 16.71 4.79
C ARG A 191 8.51 17.14 3.52
N ILE A 192 7.97 16.75 2.37
CA ILE A 192 8.46 17.20 1.07
C ILE A 192 7.82 18.56 0.77
N THR A 193 8.63 19.61 0.71
CA THR A 193 8.26 20.94 0.23
C THR A 193 9.31 21.45 -0.76
N PRO A 194 8.95 22.35 -1.68
CA PRO A 194 9.94 23.09 -2.46
C PRO A 194 10.96 23.74 -1.52
N HIS A 195 12.24 23.69 -1.88
CA HIS A 195 13.35 24.32 -1.13
C HIS A 195 13.46 23.90 0.35
N ARG A 196 13.07 22.67 0.70
CA ARG A 196 13.07 22.24 2.10
C ARG A 196 14.47 22.33 2.73
N THR A 197 14.50 22.87 3.95
CA THR A 197 15.53 22.56 4.94
C THR A 197 15.02 21.35 5.73
N PRO A 198 15.82 20.28 5.91
CA PRO A 198 15.35 19.10 6.65
C PRO A 198 14.88 19.46 8.07
N LEU A 199 13.86 18.74 8.55
CA LEU A 199 13.24 18.99 9.85
C LEU A 199 14.11 18.44 11.00
N GLY A 200 15.30 19.02 11.20
CA GLY A 200 16.18 18.77 12.35
C GLY A 200 16.97 17.45 12.36
N ASN A 201 18.14 17.46 13.02
CA ASN A 201 19.03 16.31 13.27
C ASN A 201 19.67 15.63 12.04
N ASP A 202 19.93 16.37 10.96
CA ASP A 202 20.79 15.90 9.87
C ASP A 202 22.17 15.49 10.40
N VAL A 203 22.74 14.44 9.80
CA VAL A 203 24.14 14.09 10.03
C VAL A 203 25.00 15.21 9.44
N PRO A 204 25.93 15.85 10.19
CA PRO A 204 26.89 16.78 9.60
C PRO A 204 27.76 16.00 8.61
N GLY A 205 27.59 16.22 7.30
CA GLY A 205 28.36 15.40 6.37
C GLY A 205 28.09 15.50 4.87
N ARG A 206 27.43 16.53 4.35
CA ARG A 206 27.62 16.93 2.95
C ARG A 206 27.25 18.39 2.78
N ARG A 207 28.24 19.27 2.82
CA ARG A 207 28.07 20.63 2.32
C ARG A 207 27.56 20.54 0.88
N PRO A 208 26.53 21.31 0.49
CA PRO A 208 26.38 21.73 -0.88
C PRO A 208 27.65 22.55 -1.19
N GLU A 209 28.48 22.00 -2.08
CA GLU A 209 29.52 22.74 -2.75
C GLU A 209 28.84 23.96 -3.38
N HIS A 210 29.03 25.12 -2.77
CA HIS A 210 28.58 26.38 -3.36
C HIS A 210 29.36 26.53 -4.67
N PRO A 211 28.71 26.85 -5.80
CA PRO A 211 29.44 27.31 -6.95
C PRO A 211 30.16 28.60 -6.54
N SER A 212 31.48 28.57 -6.65
CA SER A 212 32.37 29.68 -6.35
C SER A 212 31.94 30.91 -7.15
N THR A 213 31.34 31.90 -6.51
CA THR A 213 31.36 33.27 -7.03
C THR A 213 32.76 33.81 -6.80
N GLU A 214 33.54 33.73 -7.87
CA GLU A 214 34.81 34.41 -8.07
C GLU A 214 34.73 35.86 -7.57
N LYS A 215 35.47 36.16 -6.49
CA LYS A 215 35.69 37.53 -6.03
C LYS A 215 36.59 38.23 -7.05
N VAL A 216 35.99 39.07 -7.88
CA VAL A 216 36.70 40.08 -8.67
C VAL A 216 37.48 40.98 -7.71
N LEU A 217 38.81 40.88 -7.74
CA LEU A 217 39.72 41.78 -7.03
C LEU A 217 39.72 43.14 -7.73
N ALA A 218 39.42 44.21 -6.99
CA ALA A 218 39.59 45.58 -7.47
C ALA A 218 41.10 45.92 -7.60
N ARG A 219 41.48 46.61 -8.68
CA ARG A 219 42.84 47.14 -8.89
C ARG A 219 43.12 48.29 -7.91
N PRO A 220 44.34 48.37 -7.34
CA PRO A 220 44.75 49.51 -6.53
C PRO A 220 44.98 50.75 -7.42
N ARG A 221 44.64 51.93 -6.89
CA ARG A 221 45.10 53.23 -7.37
C ARG A 221 46.27 53.69 -6.51
#